data_AF-A0A966IWN9-F1
#
_entry.id   AF-A0A966IWN9-F1
#
_cell.length_a   1.000
_cell.length_b   1.000
_cell.length_c   1.000
_cell.angle_alpha   90.00
_cell.angle_beta   90.00
_cell.angle_gamma   90.00
#
_symmetry.space_group_name_H-M   'P 1'
#
loop_
_entity.id
_entity.type
_entity.pdbx_description
1 polymer ?
#
loop_
_entity_poly.entity_id
_entity_poly.type
_entity_poly.pdbx_seq_one_letter_code
_entity_poly.pdbx_strand_id
1 'polypeptide(L)'
;MANQNTKLDKIEAELRRHADGIASVHLRDLIHADGRDALCFQFEDLMVDCTRQPVTDDIMNRLLLLAEAKALPNFIDALLAGKPINLSENRPVLHCRLRTPDYRRGDDYQKLIAFADHIRADQRIKSVVNLGIGGSDLGPAMVTQGLAGAHDGPAIHYVGNIDPNALLDTLAQCAPQSTLFITTSKTFTTKETLANAALAKGWLEAGGVEPNQAMVAVTAYPERAIGWGLDADHVLLSTE
;
A
#
# COMPACT_ATOMS: atom_id res chain seq x y z
N MET A 1 5.98 -32.34 17.16
CA MET A 1 4.65 -32.15 16.55
C MET A 1 3.51 -32.51 17.49
N ALA A 2 3.36 -33.77 17.96
CA ALA A 2 2.23 -34.14 18.85
C ALA A 2 2.12 -33.30 20.15
N ASN A 3 3.22 -33.05 20.87
CA ASN A 3 3.22 -32.27 22.12
C ASN A 3 2.97 -30.75 21.91
N GLN A 4 3.29 -30.22 20.73
CA GLN A 4 3.01 -28.82 20.37
C GLN A 4 1.53 -28.63 20.06
N ASN A 5 0.90 -29.58 19.36
CA ASN A 5 -0.54 -29.56 19.12
C ASN A 5 -1.32 -29.63 20.44
N THR A 6 -0.93 -30.51 21.37
CA THR A 6 -1.57 -30.58 22.70
C THR A 6 -1.47 -29.27 23.50
N LYS A 7 -0.34 -28.56 23.41
CA LYS A 7 -0.16 -27.25 24.09
C LYS A 7 -1.06 -26.18 23.46
N LEU A 8 -1.12 -26.13 22.13
CA LEU A 8 -1.94 -25.18 21.39
C LEU A 8 -3.43 -25.41 21.65
N ASP A 9 -3.90 -26.66 21.58
CA ASP A 9 -5.29 -27.03 21.85
C ASP A 9 -5.72 -26.61 23.26
N LYS A 10 -4.82 -26.73 24.24
CA LYS A 10 -5.07 -26.27 25.61
C LYS A 10 -5.23 -24.76 25.68
N ILE A 11 -4.37 -23.99 25.02
CA ILE A 11 -4.46 -22.52 25.00
C ILE A 11 -5.78 -22.08 24.33
N GLU A 12 -6.13 -22.68 23.20
CA GLU A 12 -7.38 -22.37 22.50
C GLU A 12 -8.62 -22.74 23.33
N ALA A 13 -8.61 -23.89 24.01
CA ALA A 13 -9.70 -24.30 24.90
C ALA A 13 -9.85 -23.37 26.11
N GLU A 14 -8.75 -22.90 26.70
CA GLU A 14 -8.78 -21.92 27.78
C GLU A 14 -9.30 -20.57 27.29
N LEU A 15 -8.83 -20.08 26.15
CA LEU A 15 -9.33 -18.82 25.57
C LEU A 15 -10.84 -18.88 25.31
N ARG A 16 -11.35 -19.99 24.75
CA ARG A 16 -12.79 -20.20 24.54
C ARG A 16 -13.57 -20.16 25.85
N ARG A 17 -13.10 -20.87 26.88
CA ARG A 17 -13.75 -20.88 28.20
C ARG A 17 -13.88 -19.47 28.79
N HIS A 18 -12.84 -18.64 28.64
CA HIS A 18 -12.85 -17.28 29.15
C HIS A 18 -13.73 -16.36 28.32
N ALA A 19 -13.76 -16.53 27.00
CA ALA A 19 -14.71 -15.84 26.14
C ALA A 19 -16.17 -16.20 26.50
N ASP A 20 -16.46 -17.50 26.69
CA ASP A 20 -17.79 -17.97 27.13
C ASP A 20 -18.16 -17.41 28.51
N GLY A 21 -17.18 -17.30 29.41
CA GLY A 21 -17.36 -16.73 30.75
C GLY A 21 -17.77 -15.26 30.78
N ILE A 22 -17.48 -14.50 29.72
CA ILE A 22 -17.91 -13.10 29.59
C ILE A 22 -19.01 -12.89 28.55
N ALA A 23 -19.53 -13.95 27.93
CA ALA A 23 -20.47 -13.85 26.81
C ALA A 23 -21.79 -13.15 27.17
N SER A 24 -22.20 -13.22 28.44
CA SER A 24 -23.39 -12.54 28.96
C SER A 24 -23.11 -11.13 29.50
N VAL A 25 -21.84 -10.73 29.61
CA VAL A 25 -21.45 -9.42 30.14
C VAL A 25 -21.58 -8.37 29.03
N HIS A 26 -22.35 -7.31 29.29
CA HIS A 26 -22.55 -6.28 28.29
C HIS A 26 -21.33 -5.35 28.22
N LEU A 27 -20.94 -4.92 27.01
CA LEU A 27 -19.83 -3.98 26.83
C LEU A 27 -19.99 -2.68 27.65
N ARG A 28 -21.23 -2.21 27.90
CA ARG A 28 -21.53 -1.03 28.72
C ARG A 28 -21.08 -1.21 30.17
N ASP A 29 -21.03 -2.44 30.66
CA ASP A 29 -20.59 -2.76 32.02
C ASP A 29 -19.06 -2.92 32.02
N LEU A 30 -18.50 -3.58 30.99
CA LEU A 30 -17.05 -3.77 30.85
C LEU A 30 -16.28 -2.45 30.72
N ILE A 31 -16.82 -1.42 30.05
CA ILE A 31 -16.15 -0.12 29.95
C ILE A 31 -16.00 0.59 31.31
N HIS A 32 -16.76 0.19 32.32
CA HIS A 32 -16.72 0.73 33.67
C HIS A 32 -16.00 -0.20 34.67
N ALA A 33 -15.44 -1.31 34.20
CA ALA A 33 -14.66 -2.21 35.04
C ALA A 33 -13.36 -1.54 35.50
N ASP A 34 -12.93 -1.85 36.72
CA ASP A 34 -11.66 -1.37 37.25
C ASP A 34 -10.48 -1.81 36.36
N GLY A 35 -9.53 -0.90 36.14
CA GLY A 35 -8.34 -1.17 35.33
C GLY A 35 -8.57 -1.14 33.81
N ARG A 36 -9.77 -0.79 33.34
CA ARG A 36 -10.11 -0.78 31.90
C ARG A 36 -9.15 0.02 31.03
N ASP A 37 -8.63 1.13 31.56
CA ASP A 37 -7.69 2.01 30.87
C ASP A 37 -6.37 1.32 30.49
N ALA A 38 -6.03 0.17 31.09
CA ALA A 38 -4.88 -0.65 30.70
C ALA A 38 -5.00 -1.21 29.27
N LEU A 39 -6.19 -1.19 28.67
CA LEU A 39 -6.44 -1.55 27.27
C LEU A 39 -6.30 -0.37 26.30
N CYS A 40 -5.87 0.80 26.78
CA CYS A 40 -5.41 1.89 25.93
C CYS A 40 -3.90 1.78 25.75
N PHE A 41 -3.45 1.56 24.52
CA PHE A 41 -2.04 1.45 24.17
C PHE A 41 -1.57 2.72 23.48
N GLN A 42 -0.48 3.31 23.97
CA GLN A 42 0.15 4.47 23.35
C GLN A 42 1.48 4.06 22.71
N PHE A 43 1.70 4.47 21.48
CA PHE A 43 2.99 4.39 20.79
C PHE A 43 3.22 5.69 20.03
N GLU A 44 4.22 6.48 20.46
CA GLU A 44 4.47 7.83 19.94
C GLU A 44 3.19 8.69 19.96
N ASP A 45 2.70 9.14 18.80
CA ASP A 45 1.48 9.90 18.61
C ASP A 45 0.23 9.03 18.33
N LEU A 46 0.39 7.72 18.17
CA LEU A 46 -0.70 6.77 17.96
C LEU A 46 -1.26 6.25 19.28
N MET A 47 -2.56 6.45 19.49
CA MET A 47 -3.32 5.82 20.55
C MET A 47 -4.23 4.72 19.98
N VAL A 48 -4.13 3.51 20.51
CA VAL A 48 -5.02 2.39 20.20
C VAL A 48 -5.88 2.07 21.42
N ASP A 49 -7.16 2.42 21.34
CA ASP A 49 -8.13 2.23 22.42
C ASP A 49 -8.92 0.91 22.22
N CYS A 50 -8.56 -0.11 22.99
CA CYS A 50 -9.26 -1.39 23.03
C CYS A 50 -10.30 -1.48 24.16
N THR A 51 -10.61 -0.39 24.86
CA THR A 51 -11.58 -0.37 25.97
C THR A 51 -13.01 -0.66 25.52
N ARG A 52 -13.30 -0.62 24.22
CA ARG A 52 -14.62 -0.94 23.64
C ARG A 52 -14.67 -2.32 22.96
N GLN A 53 -13.79 -3.23 23.36
CA GLN A 53 -13.77 -4.63 22.90
C GLN A 53 -14.24 -5.59 24.00
N PRO A 54 -14.87 -6.73 23.67
CA PRO A 54 -15.26 -7.76 24.65
C PRO A 54 -14.04 -8.57 25.10
N VAL A 55 -13.07 -7.91 25.71
CA VAL A 55 -11.81 -8.48 26.19
C VAL A 55 -11.56 -8.02 27.61
N THR A 56 -10.93 -8.86 28.43
CA THR A 56 -10.38 -8.53 29.75
C THR A 56 -8.87 -8.69 29.70
N ASP A 57 -8.15 -8.27 30.74
CA ASP A 57 -6.70 -8.46 30.83
C ASP A 57 -6.30 -9.94 30.69
N ASP A 58 -7.06 -10.84 31.30
CA ASP A 58 -6.81 -12.28 31.19
C ASP A 58 -7.06 -12.80 29.76
N ILE A 59 -8.14 -12.38 29.09
CA ILE A 59 -8.37 -12.72 27.67
C ILE A 59 -7.24 -12.18 26.79
N MET A 60 -6.77 -10.96 27.06
CA MET A 60 -5.71 -10.34 26.27
C MET A 60 -4.37 -11.05 26.46
N ASN A 61 -4.01 -11.41 27.69
CA ASN A 61 -2.85 -12.24 27.98
C ASN A 61 -2.94 -13.61 27.26
N ARG A 62 -4.12 -14.22 27.20
CA ARG A 62 -4.32 -15.50 26.48
C ARG A 62 -4.21 -15.36 24.97
N LEU A 63 -4.68 -14.24 24.40
CA LEU A 63 -4.48 -13.93 22.99
C LEU A 63 -2.99 -13.76 22.65
N LEU A 64 -2.21 -13.14 23.53
CA LEU A 64 -0.75 -13.05 23.39
C LEU A 64 -0.08 -14.42 23.47
N LEU A 65 -0.47 -15.27 24.43
CA LEU A 65 0.01 -16.65 24.52
C LEU A 65 -0.34 -17.47 23.27
N LEU A 66 -1.53 -17.25 22.68
CA LEU A 66 -1.92 -17.88 21.43
C LEU A 66 -1.03 -17.41 20.27
N ALA A 67 -0.74 -16.10 20.18
CA ALA A 67 0.16 -15.55 19.18
C ALA A 67 1.58 -16.15 19.27
N GLU A 68 2.12 -16.28 20.49
CA GLU A 68 3.39 -16.96 20.74
C GLU A 68 3.35 -18.44 20.34
N ALA A 69 2.30 -19.17 20.72
CA ALA A 69 2.14 -20.58 20.41
C ALA A 69 1.99 -20.85 18.90
N LYS A 70 1.43 -19.89 18.15
CA LYS A 70 1.36 -19.90 16.68
C LYS A 70 2.66 -19.41 16.02
N ALA A 71 3.70 -19.11 16.81
CA ALA A 71 4.98 -18.61 16.35
C ALA A 71 4.90 -17.27 15.58
N LEU A 72 3.92 -16.42 15.89
CA LEU A 72 3.77 -15.11 15.25
C LEU A 72 5.06 -14.26 15.36
N PRO A 73 5.77 -14.19 16.50
CA PRO A 73 7.04 -13.48 16.58
C PRO A 73 8.08 -13.99 15.57
N ASN A 74 8.18 -15.32 15.40
CA ASN A 74 9.10 -15.92 14.43
C ASN A 74 8.74 -15.56 12.98
N PHE A 75 7.44 -15.45 12.65
CA PHE A 75 6.99 -15.00 11.33
C PHE A 75 7.31 -13.52 11.09
N ILE A 76 7.13 -12.68 12.12
CA ILE A 76 7.52 -11.26 12.06
C ILE A 76 9.03 -11.14 11.83
N ASP A 77 9.85 -11.85 12.60
CA ASP A 77 11.31 -11.86 12.43
C ASP A 77 11.71 -12.35 11.03
N ALA A 78 11.04 -13.38 10.51
CA ALA A 78 11.29 -13.91 9.18
C ALA A 78 10.95 -12.90 8.07
N LEU A 79 9.84 -12.16 8.23
CA LEU A 79 9.43 -11.08 7.32
C LEU A 79 10.48 -9.96 7.33
N LEU A 80 10.86 -9.47 8.52
CA LEU A 80 11.82 -8.38 8.68
C LEU A 80 13.23 -8.77 8.20
N ALA A 81 13.62 -10.04 8.35
CA ALA A 81 14.88 -10.58 7.84
C ALA A 81 14.86 -10.86 6.32
N GLY A 82 13.72 -10.67 5.63
CA GLY A 82 13.59 -10.92 4.19
C GLY A 82 13.69 -12.40 3.80
N LYS A 83 13.24 -13.32 4.67
CA LYS A 83 13.16 -14.75 4.33
C LYS A 83 12.04 -15.00 3.32
N PRO A 84 12.13 -16.07 2.49
CA PRO A 84 11.11 -16.40 1.50
C PRO A 84 9.84 -17.00 2.13
N ILE A 85 9.07 -16.16 2.84
CA ILE A 85 7.86 -16.56 3.56
C ILE A 85 6.61 -16.59 2.68
N ASN A 86 6.65 -16.01 1.47
CA ASN A 86 5.66 -16.28 0.43
C ASN A 86 5.99 -17.63 -0.20
N LEU A 87 5.43 -18.69 0.40
CA LEU A 87 5.77 -20.07 0.07
C LEU A 87 5.31 -20.49 -1.33
N SER A 88 4.15 -20.01 -1.79
CA SER A 88 3.60 -20.38 -3.10
C SER A 88 4.43 -19.85 -4.26
N GLU A 89 5.07 -18.69 -4.09
CA GLU A 89 5.93 -18.09 -5.10
C GLU A 89 7.43 -18.24 -4.80
N ASN A 90 7.76 -18.81 -3.64
CA ASN A 90 9.12 -18.92 -3.10
C ASN A 90 9.86 -17.57 -3.10
N ARG A 91 9.21 -16.54 -2.54
CA ARG A 91 9.69 -15.15 -2.56
C ARG A 91 9.73 -14.52 -1.17
N PRO A 92 10.67 -13.59 -0.94
CA PRO A 92 10.62 -12.73 0.24
C PRO A 92 9.42 -11.77 0.17
N VAL A 93 9.11 -11.14 1.30
CA VAL A 93 8.09 -10.09 1.41
C VAL A 93 8.76 -8.84 1.97
N LEU A 94 9.08 -7.87 1.13
CA LEU A 94 10.03 -6.80 1.46
C LEU A 94 9.43 -5.40 1.68
N HIS A 95 8.10 -5.26 1.80
CA HIS A 95 7.46 -3.93 1.94
C HIS A 95 7.93 -3.12 3.15
N CYS A 96 8.36 -3.77 4.26
CA CYS A 96 8.97 -3.06 5.40
C CYS A 96 10.34 -2.47 5.05
N ARG A 97 11.13 -3.18 4.22
CA ARG A 97 12.47 -2.74 3.80
C ARG A 97 12.39 -1.43 3.02
N LEU A 98 11.33 -1.20 2.25
CA LEU A 98 11.12 0.02 1.46
C LEU A 98 10.96 1.29 2.31
N ARG A 99 10.87 1.16 3.63
CA ARG A 99 10.73 2.27 4.57
C ARG A 99 11.97 2.49 5.43
N THR A 100 13.02 1.67 5.27
CA THR A 100 14.23 1.78 6.07
C THR A 100 15.10 2.97 5.62
N PRO A 101 15.93 3.54 6.52
CA PRO A 101 16.90 4.56 6.14
C PRO A 101 17.83 4.14 5.01
N ASP A 102 18.23 2.86 4.97
CA ASP A 102 19.14 2.35 3.94
C ASP A 102 18.50 2.30 2.56
N TYR A 103 17.21 1.91 2.46
CA TYR A 103 16.49 1.99 1.19
C TYR A 103 16.41 3.43 0.68
N ARG A 104 16.14 4.38 1.59
CA ARG A 104 16.09 5.81 1.24
C ARG A 104 17.43 6.38 0.78
N ARG A 105 18.55 5.74 1.08
CA ARG A 105 19.89 6.12 0.57
C ARG A 105 20.22 5.49 -0.77
N GLY A 106 19.43 4.53 -1.24
CA GLY A 106 19.68 3.83 -2.50
C GLY A 106 19.35 4.67 -3.73
N ASP A 107 20.04 4.39 -4.84
CA ASP A 107 19.96 5.16 -6.08
C ASP A 107 18.54 5.21 -6.66
N ASP A 108 17.77 4.12 -6.58
CA ASP A 108 16.39 4.08 -7.09
C ASP A 108 15.48 5.04 -6.33
N TYR A 109 15.62 5.13 -5.01
CA TYR A 109 14.87 6.08 -4.20
C TYR A 109 15.30 7.52 -4.48
N GLN A 110 16.61 7.76 -4.61
CA GLN A 110 17.12 9.09 -4.96
C GLN A 110 16.64 9.55 -6.35
N LYS A 111 16.58 8.64 -7.33
CA LYS A 111 15.98 8.90 -8.64
C LYS A 111 14.49 9.24 -8.54
N LEU A 112 13.72 8.49 -7.73
CA LEU A 112 12.30 8.76 -7.51
C LEU A 112 12.08 10.14 -6.90
N ILE A 113 12.86 10.52 -5.88
CA ILE A 113 12.75 11.83 -5.24
C ILE A 113 13.15 12.94 -6.20
N ALA A 114 14.27 12.80 -6.92
CA ALA A 114 14.69 13.78 -7.91
C ALA A 114 13.64 13.97 -9.02
N PHE A 115 13.01 12.88 -9.46
CA PHE A 115 11.89 12.93 -10.39
C PHE A 115 10.70 13.71 -9.81
N ALA A 116 10.26 13.37 -8.60
CA ALA A 116 9.13 14.05 -7.94
C ALA A 116 9.41 15.55 -7.74
N ASP A 117 10.62 15.92 -7.30
CA ASP A 117 11.05 17.31 -7.13
C ASP A 117 11.06 18.06 -8.47
N HIS A 118 11.51 17.43 -9.55
CA HIS A 118 11.47 18.00 -10.89
C HIS A 118 10.03 18.29 -11.34
N ILE A 119 9.12 17.33 -11.17
CA ILE A 119 7.70 17.50 -11.53
C ILE A 119 7.06 18.64 -10.72
N ARG A 120 7.35 18.75 -9.43
CA ARG A 120 6.82 19.82 -8.56
C ARG A 120 7.39 21.19 -8.91
N ALA A 121 8.66 21.26 -9.30
CA ALA A 121 9.30 22.50 -9.71
C ALA A 121 8.79 23.00 -11.08
N ASP A 122 8.38 22.10 -11.97
CA ASP A 122 7.85 22.46 -13.27
C ASP A 122 6.39 22.94 -13.20
N GLN A 123 6.23 24.26 -13.07
CA GLN A 123 4.93 24.93 -13.03
C GLN A 123 4.07 24.73 -14.29
N ARG A 124 4.61 24.18 -15.38
CA ARG A 124 3.84 23.84 -16.58
C ARG A 124 3.03 22.58 -16.40
N ILE A 125 3.46 21.67 -15.51
CA ILE A 125 2.71 20.45 -15.19
C ILE A 125 1.60 20.83 -14.20
N LYS A 126 0.36 20.76 -14.66
CA LYS A 126 -0.83 21.09 -13.87
C LYS A 126 -1.54 19.85 -13.35
N SER A 127 -1.44 18.75 -14.08
CA SER A 127 -2.09 17.49 -13.73
C SER A 127 -1.13 16.30 -13.86
N VAL A 128 -1.23 15.36 -12.94
CA VAL A 128 -0.61 14.05 -12.99
C VAL A 128 -1.72 13.00 -12.93
N VAL A 129 -1.74 12.07 -13.89
CA VAL A 129 -2.75 11.01 -13.96
C VAL A 129 -2.06 9.66 -13.77
N ASN A 130 -2.34 8.99 -12.66
CA ASN A 130 -1.92 7.61 -12.40
C ASN A 130 -2.85 6.65 -13.12
N LEU A 131 -2.29 5.81 -13.99
CA LEU A 131 -2.95 4.73 -14.68
C LEU A 131 -2.51 3.42 -14.03
N GLY A 132 -3.36 2.85 -13.17
CA GLY A 132 -3.03 1.66 -12.40
C GLY A 132 -4.26 1.10 -11.73
N ILE A 133 -4.32 -0.22 -11.48
CA ILE A 133 -5.47 -0.86 -10.82
C ILE A 133 -5.02 -1.57 -9.53
N GLY A 134 -5.93 -1.65 -8.55
CA GLY A 134 -5.69 -2.37 -7.30
C GLY A 134 -4.54 -1.77 -6.49
N GLY A 135 -3.50 -2.56 -6.19
CA GLY A 135 -2.34 -2.10 -5.42
C GLY A 135 -1.57 -0.94 -6.06
N SER A 136 -1.62 -0.81 -7.39
CA SER A 136 -1.01 0.29 -8.15
C SER A 136 -1.76 1.63 -8.03
N ASP A 137 -2.90 1.67 -7.33
CA ASP A 137 -3.82 2.81 -7.33
C ASP A 137 -4.37 3.13 -5.94
N LEU A 138 -4.96 2.14 -5.27
CA LEU A 138 -5.71 2.34 -4.01
C LEU A 138 -4.85 2.92 -2.88
N GLY A 139 -3.63 2.41 -2.70
CA GLY A 139 -2.70 2.89 -1.67
C GLY A 139 -2.26 4.34 -1.90
N PRO A 140 -1.70 4.65 -3.09
CA PRO A 140 -1.39 6.03 -3.48
C PRO A 140 -2.58 6.99 -3.37
N ALA A 141 -3.76 6.59 -3.87
CA ALA A 141 -4.97 7.41 -3.81
C ALA A 141 -5.38 7.75 -2.37
N MET A 142 -5.36 6.74 -1.48
CA MET A 142 -5.66 6.92 -0.06
C MET A 142 -4.67 7.89 0.61
N VAL A 143 -3.38 7.77 0.35
CA VAL A 143 -2.36 8.66 0.94
C VAL A 143 -2.49 10.09 0.42
N THR A 144 -2.70 10.27 -0.89
CA THR A 144 -2.91 11.59 -1.48
C THR A 144 -4.15 12.28 -0.91
N GLN A 145 -5.25 11.53 -0.73
CA GLN A 145 -6.45 12.05 -0.09
C GLN A 145 -6.22 12.40 1.39
N GLY A 146 -5.56 11.53 2.16
CA GLY A 146 -5.27 11.75 3.57
C GLY A 146 -4.33 12.94 3.83
N LEU A 147 -3.47 13.26 2.85
CA LEU A 147 -2.52 14.38 2.90
C LEU A 147 -2.95 15.58 2.05
N ALA A 148 -4.22 15.67 1.63
CA ALA A 148 -4.69 16.73 0.74
C ALA A 148 -4.41 18.15 1.27
N GLY A 149 -4.41 18.35 2.60
CA GLY A 149 -4.09 19.63 3.24
C GLY A 149 -2.61 20.03 3.22
N ALA A 150 -1.70 19.09 2.93
CA ALA A 150 -0.27 19.34 2.81
C ALA A 150 0.20 19.43 1.34
N HIS A 151 -0.72 19.32 0.39
CA HIS A 151 -0.43 19.25 -1.04
C HIS A 151 -0.30 20.66 -1.65
N ASP A 152 0.76 20.91 -2.42
CA ASP A 152 1.04 22.18 -3.12
C ASP A 152 1.07 22.03 -4.66
N GLY A 153 0.55 20.91 -5.16
CA GLY A 153 0.38 20.61 -6.58
C GLY A 153 1.51 19.76 -7.17
N PRO A 154 1.37 19.29 -8.43
CA PRO A 154 0.22 19.42 -9.36
C PRO A 154 -1.06 18.68 -8.88
N ALA A 155 -2.19 18.85 -9.58
CA ALA A 155 -3.39 18.04 -9.30
C ALA A 155 -3.12 16.56 -9.63
N ILE A 156 -3.50 15.63 -8.75
CA ILE A 156 -3.25 14.20 -8.96
C ILE A 156 -4.58 13.48 -9.15
N HIS A 157 -4.67 12.69 -10.22
CA HIS A 157 -5.82 11.88 -10.58
C HIS A 157 -5.45 10.41 -10.62
N TYR A 158 -6.42 9.55 -10.32
CA TYR A 158 -6.24 8.09 -10.22
C TYR A 158 -7.27 7.41 -11.13
N VAL A 159 -6.81 6.61 -12.08
CA VAL A 159 -7.64 5.93 -13.08
C VAL A 159 -7.29 4.46 -13.12
N GLY A 160 -8.04 3.66 -12.35
CA GLY A 160 -7.86 2.21 -12.29
C GLY A 160 -8.94 1.36 -12.93
N ASN A 161 -10.08 1.94 -13.30
CA ASN A 161 -11.13 1.19 -13.96
C ASN A 161 -10.80 0.96 -15.46
N ILE A 162 -11.23 -0.17 -16.02
CA ILE A 162 -11.18 -0.42 -17.47
C ILE A 162 -12.27 0.31 -18.24
N ASP A 163 -13.34 0.71 -17.54
CA ASP A 163 -14.38 1.56 -18.14
C ASP A 163 -13.75 2.90 -18.60
N PRO A 164 -13.79 3.21 -19.90
CA PRO A 164 -13.17 4.41 -20.44
C PRO A 164 -13.77 5.70 -19.86
N ASN A 165 -15.00 5.68 -19.32
CA ASN A 165 -15.62 6.87 -18.75
C ASN A 165 -14.77 7.50 -17.65
N ALA A 166 -14.16 6.69 -16.77
CA ALA A 166 -13.31 7.20 -15.70
C ALA A 166 -12.09 7.97 -16.25
N LEU A 167 -11.49 7.47 -17.33
CA LEU A 167 -10.40 8.16 -18.01
C LEU A 167 -10.93 9.43 -18.70
N LEU A 168 -12.01 9.33 -19.47
CA LEU A 168 -12.58 10.46 -20.21
C LEU A 168 -12.99 11.62 -19.29
N ASP A 169 -13.62 11.34 -18.16
CA ASP A 169 -13.99 12.34 -17.15
C ASP A 169 -12.76 13.03 -16.56
N THR A 170 -11.66 12.29 -16.39
CA THR A 170 -10.37 12.85 -15.95
C THR A 170 -9.75 13.72 -17.04
N LEU A 171 -9.73 13.24 -18.29
CA LEU A 171 -9.16 13.96 -19.43
C LEU A 171 -9.93 15.26 -19.73
N ALA A 172 -11.24 15.30 -19.48
CA ALA A 172 -12.05 16.51 -19.62
C ALA A 172 -11.64 17.66 -18.68
N GLN A 173 -10.89 17.35 -17.62
CA GLN A 173 -10.36 18.31 -16.65
C GLN A 173 -8.88 18.67 -16.93
N CYS A 174 -8.28 18.06 -17.94
CA CYS A 174 -6.84 18.13 -18.22
C CYS A 174 -6.56 18.77 -19.59
N ALA A 175 -5.32 19.23 -19.79
CA ALA A 175 -4.83 19.69 -21.10
C ALA A 175 -3.56 18.90 -21.48
N PRO A 176 -3.41 18.41 -22.73
CA PRO A 176 -2.28 17.57 -23.13
C PRO A 176 -0.92 18.20 -22.81
N GLN A 177 -0.78 19.51 -22.99
CA GLN A 177 0.48 20.24 -22.82
C GLN A 177 0.90 20.42 -21.36
N SER A 178 0.00 20.13 -20.40
CA SER A 178 0.22 20.33 -18.97
C SER A 178 -0.11 19.10 -18.14
N THR A 179 -0.20 17.92 -18.76
CA THR A 179 -0.59 16.67 -18.09
C THR A 179 0.51 15.64 -18.24
N LEU A 180 0.93 15.05 -17.12
CA LEU A 180 1.84 13.91 -17.07
C LEU A 180 1.05 12.65 -16.73
N PHE A 181 1.30 11.55 -17.44
CA PHE A 181 0.74 10.23 -17.12
C PHE A 181 1.80 9.34 -16.48
N ILE A 182 1.41 8.63 -15.42
CA ILE A 182 2.23 7.60 -14.77
C ILE A 182 1.53 6.27 -15.00
N THR A 183 2.15 5.37 -15.78
CA THR A 183 1.64 4.01 -15.99
C THR A 183 2.21 3.09 -14.92
N THR A 184 1.40 2.74 -13.92
CA THR A 184 1.82 1.97 -12.74
C THR A 184 1.32 0.53 -12.83
N SER A 185 2.19 -0.38 -13.22
CA SER A 185 1.89 -1.82 -13.31
C SER A 185 3.12 -2.63 -12.98
N LYS A 186 3.06 -3.42 -11.90
CA LYS A 186 4.15 -4.30 -11.47
C LYS A 186 4.68 -5.15 -12.62
N THR A 187 3.78 -5.84 -13.35
CA THR A 187 4.16 -6.73 -14.45
C THR A 187 4.24 -6.03 -15.80
N PHE A 188 3.74 -4.80 -15.92
CA PHE A 188 3.53 -4.09 -17.18
C PHE A 188 2.77 -4.92 -18.22
N THR A 189 1.84 -5.76 -17.77
CA THR A 189 0.97 -6.60 -18.63
C THR A 189 -0.51 -6.53 -18.23
N THR A 190 -0.83 -5.75 -17.20
CA THR A 190 -2.21 -5.57 -16.72
C THR A 190 -3.05 -4.93 -17.83
N LYS A 191 -4.09 -5.64 -18.29
CA LYS A 191 -4.84 -5.27 -19.50
C LYS A 191 -5.55 -3.93 -19.33
N GLU A 192 -6.17 -3.73 -18.18
CA GLU A 192 -6.88 -2.51 -17.78
C GLU A 192 -5.94 -1.31 -17.85
N THR A 193 -4.78 -1.42 -17.20
CA THR A 193 -3.75 -0.37 -17.18
C THR A 193 -3.19 -0.06 -18.57
N LEU A 194 -2.84 -1.08 -19.35
CA LEU A 194 -2.28 -0.87 -20.69
C LEU A 194 -3.31 -0.34 -21.70
N ALA A 195 -4.58 -0.72 -21.56
CA ALA A 195 -5.65 -0.13 -22.36
C ALA A 195 -5.80 1.37 -22.08
N ASN A 196 -5.83 1.76 -20.80
CA ASN A 196 -5.86 3.16 -20.42
C ASN A 196 -4.59 3.92 -20.86
N ALA A 197 -3.40 3.31 -20.76
CA ALA A 197 -2.16 3.90 -21.24
C ALA A 197 -2.17 4.13 -22.76
N ALA A 198 -2.73 3.20 -23.54
CA ALA A 198 -2.88 3.36 -24.98
C ALA A 198 -3.86 4.49 -25.35
N LEU A 199 -4.97 4.62 -24.61
CA LEU A 199 -5.92 5.73 -24.78
C LEU A 199 -5.29 7.08 -24.42
N ALA A 200 -4.57 7.16 -23.30
CA ALA A 200 -3.84 8.36 -22.89
C ALA A 200 -2.77 8.75 -23.91
N LYS A 201 -2.03 7.77 -24.46
CA LYS A 201 -1.05 7.98 -25.54
C LYS A 201 -1.70 8.62 -26.77
N GLY A 202 -2.78 8.04 -27.26
CA GLY A 202 -3.50 8.59 -28.43
C GLY A 202 -4.09 9.99 -28.15
N TRP A 203 -4.51 10.26 -26.92
CA TRP A 203 -4.99 11.58 -26.50
C TRP A 203 -3.88 12.64 -26.49
N LEU A 204 -2.67 12.29 -26.03
CA LEU A 204 -1.49 13.15 -26.10
C LEU A 204 -1.10 13.46 -27.55
N GLU A 205 -1.01 12.43 -28.39
CA GLU A 205 -0.67 12.56 -29.81
C GLU A 205 -1.68 13.45 -30.56
N ALA A 206 -2.98 13.26 -30.32
CA ALA A 206 -4.03 14.12 -30.86
C ALA A 206 -3.92 15.58 -30.37
N GLY A 207 -3.34 15.79 -29.19
CA GLY A 207 -3.01 17.09 -28.61
C GLY A 207 -1.68 17.68 -29.08
N GLY A 208 -0.95 16.99 -29.97
CA GLY A 208 0.36 17.41 -30.47
C GLY A 208 1.49 17.28 -29.45
N VAL A 209 1.34 16.40 -28.45
CA VAL A 209 2.37 16.10 -27.45
C VAL A 209 2.93 14.72 -27.71
N GLU A 210 4.24 14.63 -27.85
CA GLU A 210 4.92 13.34 -28.01
C GLU A 210 4.81 12.54 -26.70
N PRO A 211 4.38 11.26 -26.73
CA PRO A 211 4.18 10.48 -25.52
C PRO A 211 5.38 10.42 -24.58
N ASN A 212 6.60 10.34 -25.11
CA ASN A 212 7.81 10.35 -24.29
C ASN A 212 8.05 11.69 -23.57
N GLN A 213 7.36 12.78 -23.90
CA GLN A 213 7.46 14.03 -23.13
C GLN A 213 6.52 14.06 -21.91
N ALA A 214 5.51 13.19 -21.87
CA ALA A 214 4.39 13.29 -20.95
C ALA A 214 3.94 11.94 -20.37
N MET A 215 4.69 10.86 -20.58
CA MET A 215 4.40 9.54 -20.03
C MET A 215 5.63 8.93 -19.37
N VAL A 216 5.44 8.39 -18.17
CA VAL A 216 6.44 7.58 -17.45
C VAL A 216 5.83 6.26 -17.01
N ALA A 217 6.67 5.28 -16.68
CA ALA A 217 6.26 3.98 -16.16
C ALA A 217 6.84 3.69 -14.78
N VAL A 218 6.05 3.00 -13.95
CA VAL A 218 6.50 2.40 -12.69
C VAL A 218 6.26 0.90 -12.77
N THR A 219 7.34 0.11 -12.84
CA THR A 219 7.26 -1.34 -13.10
C THR A 219 8.46 -2.09 -12.53
N ALA A 220 8.29 -3.37 -12.22
CA ALA A 220 9.39 -4.28 -11.88
C ALA A 220 10.08 -4.88 -13.14
N TYR A 221 9.53 -4.62 -14.33
CA TYR A 221 10.00 -5.13 -15.62
C TYR A 221 10.23 -3.98 -16.63
N PRO A 222 11.32 -3.20 -16.49
CA PRO A 222 11.57 -2.02 -17.33
C PRO A 222 11.61 -2.33 -18.83
N GLU A 223 12.10 -3.51 -19.20
CA GLU A 223 12.21 -3.95 -20.58
C GLU A 223 10.84 -4.01 -21.29
N ARG A 224 9.76 -4.26 -20.54
CA ARG A 224 8.39 -4.28 -21.10
C ARG A 224 7.87 -2.88 -21.37
N ALA A 225 8.18 -1.93 -20.48
CA ALA A 225 7.83 -0.53 -20.69
C ALA A 225 8.60 0.07 -21.88
N ILE A 226 9.89 -0.27 -21.99
CA ILE A 226 10.72 0.14 -23.13
C ILE A 226 10.22 -0.50 -24.43
N GLY A 227 9.91 -1.81 -24.41
CA GLY A 227 9.33 -2.50 -25.56
C GLY A 227 7.96 -1.97 -25.99
N TRP A 228 7.22 -1.34 -25.07
CA TRP A 228 5.96 -0.64 -25.38
C TRP A 228 6.17 0.74 -26.01
N GLY A 229 7.38 1.31 -25.90
CA GLY A 229 7.79 2.55 -26.57
C GLY A 229 8.13 3.73 -25.65
N LEU A 230 8.30 3.50 -24.33
CA LEU A 230 8.81 4.52 -23.41
C LEU A 230 10.34 4.53 -23.39
N ASP A 231 10.92 5.72 -23.29
CA ASP A 231 12.37 5.88 -23.13
C ASP A 231 12.83 5.31 -21.78
N ALA A 232 14.04 4.75 -21.74
CA ALA A 232 14.59 4.12 -20.53
C ALA A 232 14.65 5.09 -19.33
N ASP A 233 14.90 6.38 -19.59
CA ASP A 233 14.97 7.42 -18.56
C ASP A 233 13.57 7.79 -18.00
N HIS A 234 12.50 7.33 -18.64
CA HIS A 234 11.10 7.50 -18.20
C HIS A 234 10.54 6.27 -17.49
N VAL A 235 11.40 5.31 -17.13
CA VAL A 235 11.00 4.12 -16.39
C VAL A 235 11.61 4.14 -14.98
N LEU A 236 10.74 4.25 -13.99
CA LEU A 236 11.08 4.14 -12.58
C LEU A 236 10.90 2.69 -12.11
N LEU A 237 11.91 2.16 -11.42
CA LEU A 237 11.88 0.79 -10.94
C LEU A 237 10.93 0.66 -9.74
N SER A 238 9.94 -0.22 -9.85
CA SER A 238 9.18 -0.72 -8.71
C SER A 238 9.96 -1.86 -8.07
N THR A 239 10.06 -1.85 -6.74
CA THR A 239 10.66 -2.96 -6.00
C THR A 239 9.68 -4.13 -5.93
N GLU A 240 10.16 -5.29 -6.41
CA GLU A 240 9.44 -6.57 -6.62
C GLU A 240 8.34 -6.61 -7.68
#